data_AF-A0AB37A7F0-F1
#
_entry.id   AF-A0AB37A7F0-F1
#
_cell.length_a   1.000
_cell.length_b   1.000
_cell.length_c   1.000
_cell.angle_alpha   90.00
_cell.angle_beta   90.00
_cell.angle_gamma   90.00
#
_symmetry.space_group_name_H-M   'P 1'
#
loop_
_entity.id
_entity.type
_entity.pdbx_description
1 polymer ?
#
loop_
_entity_poly.entity_id
_entity_poly.type
_entity_poly.pdbx_seq_one_letter_code
_entity_poly.pdbx_strand_id
1 'polypeptide(L)'
;MNQMNKTNLSNQTTERNQPEFLVGDVVVLTKECRTFKSNDLFEVKNKTLTSLWTIKSENHLILVSSKEIRTATVAELNAKRRLTSAEQALAEVS
;
A
#
# COMPACT_ATOMS: atom_id res chain seq x y z
N MET A 1 -19.56 39.75 -11.00
CA MET A 1 -19.58 38.28 -11.22
C MET A 1 -18.26 37.74 -10.68
N ASN A 2 -18.24 37.21 -9.46
CA ASN A 2 -17.01 36.72 -8.84
C ASN A 2 -16.86 35.23 -9.13
N GLN A 3 -15.81 34.90 -9.86
CA GLN A 3 -15.48 33.55 -10.32
C GLN A 3 -14.93 32.74 -9.15
N MET A 4 -15.61 31.63 -8.85
CA MET A 4 -15.31 30.72 -7.75
C MET A 4 -14.04 29.92 -8.04
N ASN A 5 -12.98 30.27 -7.32
CA ASN A 5 -11.69 29.62 -7.26
C ASN A 5 -11.85 28.24 -6.59
N LYS A 6 -12.02 27.19 -7.42
CA LYS A 6 -11.89 25.79 -7.00
C LYS A 6 -10.43 25.51 -6.67
N THR A 7 -10.06 25.67 -5.40
CA THR A 7 -8.84 25.10 -4.85
C THR A 7 -8.98 23.57 -4.86
N ASN A 8 -8.49 22.92 -5.92
CA ASN A 8 -8.18 21.49 -5.86
C ASN A 8 -6.98 21.33 -4.94
N LEU A 9 -7.26 21.23 -3.64
CA LEU A 9 -6.31 20.97 -2.58
C LEU A 9 -6.01 19.46 -2.55
N SER A 10 -5.43 18.96 -3.63
CA SER A 10 -4.84 17.62 -3.68
C SER A 10 -3.44 17.83 -4.21
N ASN A 11 -2.46 17.13 -3.63
CA ASN A 11 -1.03 17.21 -3.94
C ASN A 11 -0.20 18.24 -3.14
N GLN A 12 -0.50 18.43 -1.84
CA GLN A 12 0.61 18.70 -0.92
C GLN A 12 1.42 17.41 -0.77
N THR A 13 2.38 17.23 -1.67
CA THR A 13 3.51 16.32 -1.46
C THR A 13 4.30 16.89 -0.30
N THR A 14 3.98 16.48 0.92
CA THR A 14 4.74 16.87 2.10
C THR A 14 6.06 16.11 2.08
N GLU A 15 7.07 16.67 1.41
CA GLU A 15 8.46 16.16 1.32
C GLU A 15 9.21 16.12 2.67
N ARG A 16 8.48 16.14 3.81
CA ARG A 16 9.03 16.09 5.16
C ARG A 16 8.27 15.20 6.14
N ASN A 17 7.15 14.62 5.73
CA ASN A 17 6.46 13.64 6.55
C ASN A 17 6.98 12.27 6.12
N GLN A 18 7.68 11.59 7.02
CA GLN A 18 7.83 10.14 6.88
C GLN A 18 6.43 9.58 6.64
N PRO A 19 6.22 8.70 5.65
CA PRO A 19 4.90 8.14 5.39
C PRO A 19 4.40 7.51 6.69
N GLU A 20 3.39 8.15 7.28
CA GLU A 20 2.78 7.70 8.51
C GLU A 20 1.74 6.67 8.10
N PHE A 21 2.21 5.42 7.97
CA PHE A 21 1.36 4.31 7.61
C PHE A 21 0.29 4.09 8.68
N LEU A 22 -0.90 3.70 8.29
CA LEU A 22 -1.98 3.35 9.19
C LEU A 22 -2.26 1.84 9.12
N VAL A 23 -2.76 1.29 10.22
CA VAL A 23 -3.24 -0.10 10.21
C VAL A 23 -4.40 -0.22 9.22
N GLY A 24 -4.31 -1.21 8.32
CA GLY A 24 -5.21 -1.40 7.19
C GLY A 24 -4.67 -0.84 5.87
N ASP A 25 -3.62 -0.03 5.89
CA ASP A 25 -3.02 0.47 4.65
C ASP A 25 -2.39 -0.66 3.84
N VAL A 26 -2.54 -0.56 2.52
CA VAL A 26 -1.90 -1.48 1.59
C VAL A 26 -0.59 -0.90 1.12
N VAL A 27 0.49 -1.62 1.41
CA VAL A 27 1.87 -1.25 1.13
C VAL A 27 2.57 -2.31 0.31
N VAL A 28 3.64 -1.90 -0.35
CA VAL A 28 4.54 -2.79 -1.09
C VAL A 28 5.96 -2.59 -0.61
N LEU A 29 6.76 -3.64 -0.79
CA LEU A 29 8.17 -3.62 -0.46
C LEU A 29 8.92 -2.79 -1.50
N THR A 30 9.82 -1.95 -1.02
CA THR A 30 10.76 -1.21 -1.86
C THR A 30 12.02 -2.02 -2.08
N LYS A 31 12.87 -1.54 -2.99
CA LYS A 31 14.20 -2.12 -3.25
C LYS A 31 15.14 -2.05 -2.03
N GLU A 32 14.81 -1.22 -1.04
CA GLU A 32 15.58 -1.11 0.20
C GLU A 32 15.40 -2.33 1.11
N CYS A 33 14.29 -3.05 0.96
CA CYS A 33 14.02 -4.28 1.68
C CYS A 33 14.90 -5.41 1.10
N ARG A 34 16.07 -5.63 1.72
CA ARG A 34 17.04 -6.64 1.28
C ARG A 34 16.69 -8.04 1.75
N THR A 35 15.98 -8.13 2.88
CA THR A 35 15.67 -9.38 3.58
C THR A 35 14.58 -10.17 2.85
N PHE A 36 13.67 -9.48 2.16
CA PHE A 36 12.52 -10.10 1.53
C PHE A 36 12.09 -9.29 0.31
N LYS A 37 11.98 -9.94 -0.86
CA LYS A 37 11.53 -9.32 -2.10
C LYS A 37 10.25 -10.01 -2.56
N SER A 38 9.17 -9.26 -2.53
CA SER A 38 7.91 -9.67 -3.15
C SER A 38 7.28 -8.47 -3.83
N ASN A 39 6.57 -8.73 -4.93
CA ASN A 39 5.69 -7.76 -5.59
C ASN A 39 4.26 -7.84 -5.05
N ASP A 40 4.04 -8.64 -4.01
CA ASP A 40 2.74 -8.76 -3.36
C ASP A 40 2.36 -7.47 -2.65
N LEU A 41 1.05 -7.31 -2.49
CA LEU A 41 0.47 -6.28 -1.66
C LEU A 41 0.36 -6.78 -0.22
N PHE A 42 0.91 -6.00 0.70
CA PHE A 42 0.86 -6.27 2.12
C PHE A 42 -0.06 -5.28 2.81
N GLU A 43 -0.79 -5.73 3.79
CA GLU A 43 -1.61 -4.89 4.65
C GLU A 43 -0.87 -4.61 5.95
N VAL A 44 -0.82 -3.35 6.36
CA VAL A 44 -0.26 -2.96 7.65
C VAL A 44 -1.17 -3.48 8.76
N LYS A 45 -0.65 -4.33 9.64
CA LYS A 45 -1.42 -4.91 10.74
C LYS A 45 -1.20 -4.21 12.07
N ASN A 46 0.05 -3.84 12.35
CA ASN A 46 0.37 -3.17 13.61
C ASN A 46 1.68 -2.38 13.49
N LYS A 47 1.85 -1.39 14.36
CA LYS A 47 3.09 -0.67 14.58
C LYS A 47 3.78 -1.27 15.80
N THR A 48 4.93 -1.92 15.60
CA THR A 48 5.64 -2.60 16.69
C THR A 48 6.55 -1.64 17.46
N LEU A 49 7.27 -0.78 16.74
CA LEU A 49 8.18 0.22 17.29
C LEU A 49 7.94 1.56 16.59
N THR A 50 8.59 2.63 17.05
CA THR A 50 8.43 3.99 16.51
C THR A 50 8.57 4.07 14.98
N SER A 51 9.35 3.15 14.39
CA SER A 51 9.66 3.11 12.95
C SER A 51 9.49 1.73 12.29
N LEU A 52 9.05 0.70 13.02
CA LEU A 52 8.84 -0.65 12.49
C LEU A 52 7.36 -1.02 12.41
N TRP A 53 6.99 -1.58 11.28
CA TRP A 53 5.63 -1.93 10.91
C TRP A 53 5.55 -3.42 10.63
N THR A 54 4.54 -4.06 11.21
CA THR A 54 4.19 -5.44 10.90
C THR A 54 3.22 -5.43 9.73
N ILE A 55 3.63 -6.04 8.62
CA ILE A 55 2.83 -6.11 7.40
C ILE A 55 2.53 -7.56 7.05
N LYS A 56 1.33 -7.81 6.54
CA LYS A 56 0.82 -9.15 6.25
C LYS A 56 0.29 -9.23 4.82
N SER A 57 0.76 -10.22 4.05
CA SER A 57 0.08 -10.68 2.83
C SER A 57 -0.67 -11.99 3.13
N GLU A 58 -1.27 -12.60 2.11
CA GLU A 58 -2.04 -13.85 2.26
C GLU A 58 -1.22 -14.96 2.94
N ASN A 59 0.06 -15.09 2.59
CA ASN A 59 0.93 -16.17 3.07
C ASN A 59 2.12 -15.69 3.91
N HIS A 60 2.35 -14.38 4.02
CA HIS A 60 3.56 -13.85 4.67
C HIS A 60 3.22 -12.82 5.73
N LEU A 61 3.90 -12.90 6.88
CA LEU A 61 3.87 -11.89 7.94
C LEU A 61 5.31 -11.47 8.20
N ILE A 62 5.63 -10.20 7.94
CA ILE A 62 7.00 -9.69 8.05
C ILE A 62 7.03 -8.36 8.79
N LEU A 63 8.14 -8.11 9.48
CA LEU A 63 8.43 -6.86 10.16
C LEU A 63 9.39 -6.04 9.30
N VAL A 64 9.01 -4.81 8.98
CA VAL A 64 9.75 -3.93 8.06
C VAL A 64 9.82 -2.52 8.60
N SER A 65 10.87 -1.79 8.24
CA SER A 65 10.94 -0.36 8.57
C SER A 65 10.11 0.49 7.61
N SER A 66 9.68 1.67 8.05
CA SER A 66 8.94 2.62 7.21
C SER A 66 9.67 3.05 5.93
N LYS A 67 11.00 2.88 5.87
CA LYS A 67 11.82 3.17 4.69
C LYS A 67 11.81 2.03 3.66
N GLU A 68 11.66 0.81 4.15
CA GLU A 68 11.65 -0.39 3.32
C GLU A 68 10.31 -0.63 2.64
N ILE A 69 9.26 0.08 3.04
CA ILE A 69 7.93 0.00 2.45
C ILE A 69 7.48 1.34 1.88
N ARG A 70 6.57 1.26 0.91
CA ARG A 70 5.84 2.41 0.39
C ARG A 70 4.38 2.05 0.23
N THR A 71 3.50 3.04 0.20
CA THR A 71 2.10 2.82 -0.16
C THR A 71 2.01 2.20 -1.57
N ALA A 72 1.08 1.26 -1.73
CA ALA A 72 0.80 0.68 -3.02
C ALA A 72 0.25 1.75 -3.97
N THR A 73 0.68 1.72 -5.22
CA THR A 73 0.14 2.59 -6.27
C THR A 73 -1.23 2.12 -6.70
N VAL A 74 -2.02 3.03 -7.28
CA VAL A 74 -3.34 2.70 -7.85
C VAL A 74 -3.23 1.58 -8.90
N ALA A 75 -2.14 1.55 -9.68
CA ALA A 75 -1.89 0.50 -10.67
C ALA A 75 -1.73 -0.88 -10.00
N GLU A 76 -0.94 -0.98 -8.93
CA GLU A 76 -0.73 -2.22 -8.17
C GLU A 76 -2.03 -2.69 -7.49
N LEU A 77 -2.76 -1.77 -6.87
CA LEU A 77 -4.07 -2.05 -6.27
C LEU A 77 -5.09 -2.54 -7.30
N ASN A 78 -5.13 -1.90 -8.48
CA ASN A 78 -6.03 -2.28 -9.56
C ASN A 78 -5.63 -3.63 -10.18
N ALA A 79 -4.34 -3.93 -10.28
CA ALA A 79 -3.85 -5.24 -10.74
C ALA A 79 -4.34 -6.37 -9.83
N LYS A 80 -4.26 -6.20 -8.50
CA LYS A 80 -4.80 -7.18 -7.55
C LYS A 80 -6.31 -7.35 -7.70
N ARG A 81 -7.08 -6.26 -7.79
CA ARG A 81 -8.54 -6.35 -8.03
C ARG A 81 -8.89 -7.10 -9.31
N ARG A 82 -8.13 -6.89 -10.39
CA ARG A 82 -8.32 -7.60 -11.66
C ARG A 82 -8.02 -9.10 -11.55
N LEU A 83 -6.96 -9.47 -10.83
CA LEU A 83 -6.63 -10.87 -10.55
C LEU A 83 -7.77 -11.54 -9.77
N THR A 84 -8.22 -10.92 -8.67
CA THR A 84 -9.32 -11.47 -7.85
C THR A 84 -10.62 -11.61 -8.64
N SER A 85 -10.93 -10.63 -9.49
CA SER A 85 -12.12 -10.68 -10.36
C SER A 85 -12.02 -11.79 -11.41
N ALA A 86 -10.84 -12.04 -11.98
CA ALA A 86 -10.63 -13.12 -12.94
C ALA A 86 -10.72 -14.49 -12.26
N GLU A 87 -10.20 -14.63 -11.03
CA GLU A 87 -10.32 -15.85 -10.23
C GLU A 87 -11.76 -16.13 -9.82
N GLN A 88 -12.51 -15.11 -9.40
CA GLN A 88 -13.94 -15.24 -9.11
C GLN A 88 -14.72 -15.64 -10.36
N ALA A 89 -14.45 -15.00 -11.50
CA ALA A 89 -15.11 -15.33 -12.77
C ALA A 89 -14.78 -16.75 -13.26
N LEU A 90 -13.61 -17.31 -12.93
CA LEU A 90 -13.25 -18.69 -13.24
C LEU A 90 -13.99 -19.70 -12.33
N ALA A 91 -14.25 -19.32 -11.08
CA ALA A 91 -14.96 -20.16 -10.11
C ALA A 91 -16.48 -20.23 -10.35
N GLU A 92 -17.06 -19.28 -11.10
CA GLU A 92 -18.49 -19.27 -11.44
C GLU A 92 -18.84 -20.07 -12.71
N VAL A 93 -17.86 -20.72 -13.37
CA VAL A 93 -18.09 -21.63 -14.50
C VAL A 93 -18.09 -23.09 -14.00
N SER A 94 -19.12 -23.48 -13.24
CA SER A 94 -19.43 -24.89 -12.95
C SER A 94 -20.92 -25.07 -12.66
#